data_AF-A0A812KIQ3-F1
#
_entry.id   AF-A0A812KIQ3-F1
#
_cell.length_a   1.000
_cell.length_b   1.000
_cell.length_c   1.000
_cell.angle_alpha   90.00
_cell.angle_beta   90.00
_cell.angle_gamma   90.00
#
_symmetry.space_group_name_H-M   'P 1'
#
loop_
_entity.id
_entity.type
_entity.pdbx_description
1 polymer ?
#
loop_
_entity_poly.entity_id
_entity_poly.type
_entity_poly.pdbx_seq_one_letter_code
_entity_poly.pdbx_strand_id
1 'polypeptide(L)'
;MQPFFSRELGKDEACLGYGRGAGIEERCSGIGEMDGDRNYPAGEQEVLQAGAAVRGDERYMSLACSHFTAFCRACIAACPSDQETVSDNGKLTLQRLSTDFRQAVDNGWEWLVLSAEVDAVLPSLASFVQEVMNAAQGVARTAGELELAMAMVTRAKLLAEQGLCIDWDVVQADVAATVPDASPQTVAACGLFCRFYAGGTEAPLLKFLHDFSLKYGASKRLGEEFMSTVAGLRFAGQERSHAFARAAMIATNLTATKVVDGVARLLSKSDVSRLCAKGMEDAVKDWEELLARAWAHTQNVTDASARAKAVECFGRLMVRSTLFMCKKEKSGQEGLEHGSLANLLTLYEHEMGGKSAGATPAAATKDGPSDAAPATLENMQDPAFLMKLQGFAEGNLYKGKQKYQDIWPWKLEKIGQSHGSFSLSCPVSWDKKVEVPLSELKKFFDLYSGDAPEVVSDSVDRLPHNTEACSQERLRGEFFELCCEYFLKYSHCEEELTFLKNPTCCLLEGKAKTGKLTIFPFTDQISKVGLKPAAGSVEVWHSASGTSLYISPPAAAGSLLSAFWQIPVGSEPNLATVLLNEKGWKIPILKNTASLKECILYRPKPAESLRASAQELDQGSAASRKRKAS
;
A
#
# COMPACT_ATOMS: atom_id res chain seq x y z
N MET A 1 -35.05 -23.74 -0.78
CA MET A 1 -35.16 -22.74 -1.86
C MET A 1 -35.71 -23.50 -3.07
N GLN A 2 -36.88 -23.11 -3.57
CA GLN A 2 -37.69 -23.87 -4.55
C GLN A 2 -36.98 -24.04 -5.91
N PRO A 3 -37.31 -25.09 -6.70
CA PRO A 3 -36.79 -25.26 -8.05
C PRO A 3 -37.56 -24.35 -9.02
N PHE A 4 -36.82 -23.55 -9.79
CA PHE A 4 -37.36 -22.73 -10.87
C PHE A 4 -37.54 -23.59 -12.14
N PHE A 5 -38.79 -23.64 -12.60
CA PHE A 5 -39.33 -24.06 -13.89
C PHE A 5 -38.35 -24.64 -14.94
N SER A 6 -38.39 -25.97 -15.10
CA SER A 6 -38.15 -26.59 -16.41
C SER A 6 -39.41 -26.40 -17.26
N ARG A 7 -39.26 -25.79 -18.43
CA ARG A 7 -40.27 -25.90 -19.49
C ARG A 7 -39.84 -27.11 -20.33
N GLU A 8 -40.55 -28.22 -20.19
CA GLU A 8 -40.43 -29.34 -21.12
C GLU A 8 -40.80 -28.81 -22.53
N LEU A 9 -39.79 -28.70 -23.40
CA LEU A 9 -40.03 -28.66 -24.83
C LEU A 9 -40.47 -30.07 -25.26
N GLY A 10 -41.64 -30.13 -25.88
CA GLY A 10 -42.29 -31.38 -26.29
C GLY A 10 -41.40 -32.22 -27.21
N LYS A 11 -41.64 -33.52 -27.16
CA LYS A 11 -40.91 -34.61 -27.85
C LYS A 11 -41.00 -34.60 -29.39
N ASP A 12 -41.22 -33.47 -30.06
CA ASP A 12 -41.45 -33.38 -31.51
C ASP A 12 -40.47 -32.48 -32.28
N GLU A 13 -39.27 -32.22 -31.75
CA GLU A 13 -38.17 -31.67 -32.57
C GLU A 13 -36.95 -32.60 -32.51
N ALA A 14 -37.16 -33.82 -33.03
CA ALA A 14 -36.07 -34.64 -33.48
C ALA A 14 -35.41 -33.96 -34.70
N CYS A 15 -34.10 -33.76 -34.63
CA CYS A 15 -33.22 -33.46 -35.75
C CYS A 15 -33.66 -34.21 -37.01
N LEU A 16 -34.22 -33.49 -37.98
CA LEU A 16 -34.48 -34.02 -39.31
C LEU A 16 -33.99 -33.02 -40.36
N GLY A 17 -32.84 -33.38 -40.93
CA GLY A 17 -32.76 -33.62 -42.36
C GLY A 17 -32.87 -32.40 -43.28
N TYR A 18 -31.72 -32.07 -43.86
CA TYR A 18 -31.60 -31.50 -45.21
C TYR A 18 -32.75 -31.93 -46.14
N GLY A 19 -33.62 -30.97 -46.48
CA GLY A 19 -34.60 -31.07 -47.57
C GLY A 19 -34.17 -30.16 -48.72
N ARG A 20 -33.90 -30.76 -49.89
CA ARG A 20 -33.59 -30.05 -51.14
C ARG A 20 -34.73 -29.13 -51.57
N GLY A 21 -34.37 -27.92 -52.01
CA GLY A 21 -35.08 -27.22 -53.09
C GLY A 21 -35.70 -25.86 -52.73
N ALA A 22 -34.88 -24.81 -52.72
CA ALA A 22 -35.16 -23.48 -53.31
C ALA A 22 -33.94 -22.59 -53.06
N GLY A 23 -33.35 -22.06 -54.13
CA GLY A 23 -32.04 -21.42 -54.10
C GLY A 23 -31.99 -20.10 -53.36
N ILE A 24 -30.92 -19.94 -52.58
CA ILE A 24 -30.20 -18.68 -52.43
C ILE A 24 -28.72 -19.05 -52.56
N GLU A 25 -28.12 -18.69 -53.69
CA GLU A 25 -26.67 -18.68 -53.88
C GLU A 25 -26.07 -17.70 -52.85
N GLU A 26 -25.43 -18.19 -51.80
CA GLU A 26 -24.35 -17.42 -51.19
C GLU A 26 -23.05 -17.77 -51.90
N ARG A 27 -22.74 -16.95 -52.90
CA ARG A 27 -21.44 -16.89 -53.53
C ARG A 27 -20.40 -16.51 -52.48
N CYS A 28 -19.46 -17.42 -52.21
CA CYS A 28 -18.10 -17.04 -51.84
C CYS A 28 -17.43 -16.36 -53.05
N SER A 29 -17.86 -15.15 -53.41
CA SER A 29 -17.19 -14.30 -54.39
C SER A 29 -16.38 -13.25 -53.64
N GLY A 30 -15.11 -13.56 -53.40
CA GLY A 30 -14.18 -12.66 -52.72
C GLY A 30 -12.76 -13.18 -52.63
N ILE A 31 -12.31 -14.00 -53.58
CA ILE A 31 -10.88 -14.25 -53.81
C ILE A 31 -10.67 -14.00 -55.30
N GLY A 32 -10.36 -12.74 -55.63
CA GLY A 32 -9.95 -12.37 -56.98
C GLY A 32 -8.59 -12.98 -57.28
N GLU A 33 -8.44 -13.49 -58.51
CA GLU A 33 -7.18 -13.92 -59.10
C GLU A 33 -6.10 -12.85 -58.88
N MET A 34 -5.00 -13.22 -58.21
CA MET A 34 -3.75 -12.50 -58.28
C MET A 34 -2.70 -13.41 -58.90
N ASP A 35 -2.27 -13.01 -60.10
CA ASP A 35 -1.16 -13.56 -60.85
C ASP A 35 0.14 -13.62 -60.04
N GLY A 36 0.87 -14.73 -60.25
CA GLY A 36 2.30 -14.77 -60.57
C GLY A 36 3.30 -14.08 -59.65
N ASP A 37 4.18 -14.90 -59.07
CA ASP A 37 5.49 -14.56 -58.51
C ASP A 37 5.54 -13.74 -57.21
N ARG A 38 5.69 -14.47 -56.09
CA ARG A 38 6.71 -14.19 -55.06
C ARG A 38 6.84 -15.31 -54.02
N ASN A 39 8.04 -15.90 -53.97
CA ASN A 39 8.55 -16.72 -52.86
C ASN A 39 8.38 -16.02 -51.51
N TYR A 40 7.82 -16.70 -50.49
CA TYR A 40 8.21 -16.50 -49.08
C TYR A 40 7.99 -17.77 -48.23
N PRO A 41 8.91 -18.10 -47.29
CA PRO A 41 8.79 -19.22 -46.36
C PRO A 41 8.26 -18.79 -44.98
N ALA A 42 7.43 -19.63 -44.37
CA ALA A 42 7.21 -19.85 -42.92
C ALA A 42 5.80 -20.43 -42.71
N GLY A 43 5.56 -21.63 -43.26
CA GLY A 43 4.38 -22.43 -42.94
C GLY A 43 4.51 -22.92 -41.50
N GLU A 44 3.57 -22.52 -40.65
CA GLU A 44 2.94 -23.35 -39.59
C GLU A 44 2.01 -22.58 -38.62
N GLN A 45 1.78 -21.27 -38.77
CA GLN A 45 0.86 -20.54 -37.87
C GLN A 45 -0.25 -19.71 -38.53
N GLU A 46 -0.26 -19.51 -39.85
CA GLU A 46 -1.22 -18.57 -40.47
C GLU A 46 -2.63 -19.13 -40.73
N VAL A 47 -2.89 -20.43 -40.60
CA VAL A 47 -4.21 -21.00 -40.93
C VAL A 47 -5.22 -20.94 -39.76
N LEU A 48 -4.82 -20.51 -38.55
CA LEU A 48 -5.66 -20.65 -37.34
C LEU A 48 -6.06 -19.36 -36.60
N GLN A 49 -5.74 -18.17 -37.10
CA GLN A 49 -5.95 -16.92 -36.33
C GLN A 49 -6.85 -15.84 -36.97
N ALA A 50 -7.50 -16.10 -38.10
CA ALA A 50 -8.53 -15.20 -38.61
C ALA A 50 -9.92 -15.69 -38.17
N GLY A 51 -10.36 -15.32 -36.97
CA GLY A 51 -11.80 -15.32 -36.68
C GLY A 51 -12.46 -14.37 -37.69
N ALA A 52 -13.42 -14.86 -38.48
CA ALA A 52 -14.16 -14.02 -39.40
C ALA A 52 -14.77 -12.82 -38.65
N ALA A 53 -14.66 -11.62 -39.21
CA ALA A 53 -15.25 -10.42 -38.62
C ALA A 53 -16.78 -10.61 -38.46
N VAL A 54 -17.30 -10.28 -37.28
CA VAL A 54 -18.74 -10.33 -36.97
C VAL A 54 -19.47 -9.32 -37.88
N ARG A 55 -20.46 -9.80 -38.63
CA ARG A 55 -21.23 -9.04 -39.63
C ARG A 55 -22.51 -8.44 -39.06
N GLY A 56 -22.94 -8.90 -37.88
CA GLY A 56 -24.12 -8.41 -37.17
C GLY A 56 -25.42 -9.13 -37.56
N ASP A 57 -25.35 -10.10 -38.46
CA ASP A 57 -26.46 -10.97 -38.89
C ASP A 57 -26.34 -12.39 -38.32
N GLU A 58 -25.30 -12.67 -37.53
CA GLU A 58 -25.09 -13.98 -36.92
C GLU A 58 -26.19 -14.31 -35.91
N ARG A 59 -26.85 -15.46 -36.12
CA ARG A 59 -27.85 -15.98 -35.18
C ARG A 59 -27.23 -16.44 -33.85
N TYR A 60 -25.99 -16.91 -33.87
CA TYR A 60 -25.28 -17.41 -32.69
C TYR A 60 -23.79 -17.05 -32.75
N MET A 61 -23.21 -16.73 -31.60
CA MET A 61 -21.77 -16.57 -31.42
C MET A 61 -21.26 -17.58 -30.39
N SER A 62 -20.12 -18.22 -30.69
CA SER A 62 -19.48 -19.15 -29.76
C SER A 62 -18.71 -18.38 -28.68
N LEU A 63 -19.06 -18.58 -27.41
CA LEU A 63 -18.31 -18.03 -26.27
C LEU A 63 -17.11 -18.91 -25.88
N ALA A 64 -17.10 -20.20 -26.26
CA ALA A 64 -16.01 -21.13 -25.98
C ALA A 64 -15.73 -22.01 -27.21
N CYS A 65 -14.56 -22.66 -27.24
CA CYS A 65 -14.19 -23.59 -28.32
C CYS A 65 -14.22 -22.96 -29.73
N SER A 66 -13.94 -21.66 -29.85
CA SER A 66 -13.99 -20.92 -31.11
C SER A 66 -13.01 -21.46 -32.15
N HIS A 67 -11.76 -21.75 -31.76
CA HIS A 67 -10.75 -22.33 -32.66
C HIS A 67 -11.14 -23.74 -33.14
N PHE A 68 -11.70 -24.58 -32.25
CA PHE A 68 -12.19 -25.90 -32.62
C PHE A 68 -13.32 -25.78 -33.64
N THR A 69 -14.30 -24.91 -33.38
CA THR A 69 -15.43 -24.65 -34.28
C THR A 69 -14.95 -24.09 -35.63
N ALA A 70 -13.98 -23.17 -35.61
CA ALA A 70 -13.38 -22.63 -36.83
C ALA A 70 -12.66 -23.70 -37.64
N PHE A 71 -11.90 -24.59 -36.98
CA PHE A 71 -11.22 -25.70 -37.64
C PHE A 71 -12.21 -26.71 -38.22
N CYS A 72 -13.28 -27.07 -37.51
CA CYS A 72 -14.37 -27.90 -38.04
C CYS A 72 -14.97 -27.28 -39.32
N ARG A 73 -15.26 -25.97 -39.31
CA ARG A 73 -15.77 -25.24 -40.48
C ARG A 73 -14.77 -25.26 -41.64
N ALA A 74 -13.48 -25.07 -41.36
CA ALA A 74 -12.43 -25.13 -42.36
C ALA A 74 -12.29 -26.53 -42.98
N CYS A 75 -12.46 -27.59 -42.19
CA CYS A 75 -12.50 -28.97 -42.69
C CYS A 75 -13.72 -29.24 -43.57
N ILE A 76 -14.91 -28.75 -43.20
CA ILE A 76 -16.14 -28.84 -44.03
C ILE A 76 -15.93 -28.10 -45.35
N ALA A 77 -15.30 -26.93 -45.32
CA ALA A 77 -15.02 -26.11 -46.50
C ALA A 77 -13.83 -26.62 -47.35
N ALA A 78 -13.16 -27.70 -46.92
CA ALA A 78 -11.96 -28.24 -47.56
C ALA A 78 -10.89 -27.15 -47.83
N CYS A 79 -10.64 -26.29 -46.82
CA CYS A 79 -9.69 -25.20 -46.93
C CYS A 79 -8.28 -25.72 -47.28
N PRO A 80 -7.47 -24.93 -48.03
CA PRO A 80 -6.08 -25.28 -48.31
C PRO A 80 -5.27 -25.48 -47.03
N SER A 81 -4.40 -26.49 -47.02
CA SER A 81 -3.47 -26.74 -45.93
C SER A 81 -2.24 -27.47 -46.46
N ASP A 82 -1.07 -27.05 -45.96
CA ASP A 82 0.24 -27.65 -46.18
C ASP A 82 0.53 -28.83 -45.22
N GLN A 83 -0.36 -29.07 -44.25
CA GLN A 83 -0.16 -30.09 -43.23
C GLN A 83 -0.63 -31.46 -43.71
N GLU A 84 0.30 -32.30 -44.15
CA GLU A 84 0.02 -33.64 -44.69
C GLU A 84 -0.73 -34.56 -43.70
N THR A 85 -0.58 -34.34 -42.40
CA THR A 85 -1.22 -35.16 -41.37
C THR A 85 -2.74 -34.99 -41.30
N VAL A 86 -3.26 -33.84 -41.74
CA VAL A 86 -4.69 -33.49 -41.67
C VAL A 86 -5.29 -33.10 -43.02
N SER A 87 -4.49 -33.13 -44.08
CA SER A 87 -4.88 -32.78 -45.44
C SER A 87 -4.68 -33.93 -46.43
N ASP A 88 -5.48 -33.92 -47.49
CA ASP A 88 -5.32 -34.81 -48.65
C ASP A 88 -5.34 -33.94 -49.91
N ASN A 89 -4.33 -34.10 -50.77
CA ASN A 89 -4.10 -33.24 -51.94
C ASN A 89 -4.07 -31.73 -51.61
N GLY A 90 -3.44 -31.35 -50.50
CA GLY A 90 -3.27 -29.96 -50.07
C GLY A 90 -4.55 -29.28 -49.54
N LYS A 91 -5.59 -30.07 -49.22
CA LYS A 91 -6.84 -29.59 -48.63
C LYS A 91 -7.18 -30.36 -47.37
N LEU A 92 -7.68 -29.67 -46.34
CA LEU A 92 -8.14 -30.30 -45.12
C LEU A 92 -9.19 -31.38 -45.43
N THR A 93 -9.05 -32.56 -44.81
CA THR A 93 -9.97 -33.67 -45.02
C THR A 93 -10.38 -34.32 -43.70
N LEU A 94 -11.68 -34.60 -43.57
CA LEU A 94 -12.21 -35.34 -42.42
C LEU A 94 -11.72 -36.80 -42.36
N GLN A 95 -11.21 -37.34 -43.47
CA GLN A 95 -10.73 -38.72 -43.53
C GLN A 95 -9.44 -38.95 -42.74
N ARG A 96 -8.64 -37.90 -42.52
CA ARG A 96 -7.38 -37.99 -41.78
C ARG A 96 -7.49 -37.58 -40.31
N LEU A 97 -8.70 -37.20 -39.87
CA LEU A 97 -8.95 -36.81 -38.49
C LEU A 97 -9.43 -38.01 -37.66
N SER A 98 -9.34 -37.88 -36.34
CA SER A 98 -9.82 -38.92 -35.42
C SER A 98 -11.33 -39.17 -35.58
N THR A 99 -11.77 -40.38 -35.22
CA THR A 99 -13.19 -40.77 -35.27
C THR A 99 -14.07 -39.80 -34.49
N ASP A 100 -13.63 -39.36 -33.31
CA ASP A 100 -14.37 -38.41 -32.47
C ASP A 100 -14.52 -37.04 -33.14
N PHE A 101 -13.46 -36.57 -33.80
CA PHE A 101 -13.49 -35.30 -34.52
C PHE A 101 -14.45 -35.36 -35.71
N ARG A 102 -14.41 -36.46 -36.47
CA ARG A 102 -15.33 -36.70 -37.58
C ARG A 102 -16.78 -36.75 -37.08
N GLN A 103 -17.05 -37.44 -35.97
CA GLN A 103 -18.39 -37.48 -35.37
C GLN A 103 -18.89 -36.08 -34.96
N ALA A 104 -18.02 -35.25 -34.38
CA ALA A 104 -18.37 -33.88 -34.03
C ALA A 104 -18.72 -33.03 -35.26
N VAL A 105 -18.04 -33.25 -36.39
CA VAL A 105 -18.35 -32.55 -37.65
C VAL A 105 -19.63 -33.08 -38.30
N ASP A 106 -19.79 -34.40 -38.38
CA ASP A 106 -20.89 -35.05 -39.10
C ASP A 106 -22.22 -34.95 -38.34
N ASN A 107 -22.19 -35.10 -37.02
CA ASN A 107 -23.39 -35.15 -36.18
C ASN A 107 -23.62 -33.86 -35.37
N GLY A 108 -22.63 -32.97 -35.33
CA GLY A 108 -22.63 -31.84 -34.41
C GLY A 108 -22.43 -32.27 -32.96
N TRP A 109 -22.61 -31.31 -32.05
CA TRP A 109 -22.65 -31.53 -30.62
C TRP A 109 -23.64 -30.58 -29.97
N GLU A 110 -24.07 -30.88 -28.75
CA GLU A 110 -25.02 -30.05 -28.02
C GLU A 110 -24.38 -28.74 -27.56
N TRP A 111 -25.12 -27.64 -27.73
CA TRP A 111 -24.71 -26.31 -27.28
C TRP A 111 -25.70 -25.77 -26.26
N LEU A 112 -25.18 -25.22 -25.16
CA LEU A 112 -25.96 -24.36 -24.28
C LEU A 112 -26.06 -22.97 -24.93
N VAL A 113 -27.26 -22.58 -25.35
CA VAL A 113 -27.52 -21.26 -25.93
C VAL A 113 -27.95 -20.30 -24.83
N LEU A 114 -27.18 -19.24 -24.63
CA LEU A 114 -27.53 -18.14 -23.74
C LEU A 114 -28.25 -17.05 -24.55
N SER A 115 -29.37 -16.55 -24.03
CA SER A 115 -30.06 -15.41 -24.64
C SER A 115 -29.20 -14.15 -24.54
N ALA A 116 -29.18 -13.34 -25.59
CA ALA A 116 -28.50 -12.04 -25.60
C ALA A 116 -29.01 -11.10 -24.48
N GLU A 117 -30.26 -11.29 -24.04
CA GLU A 117 -30.82 -10.53 -22.91
C GLU A 117 -30.08 -10.80 -21.60
N VAL A 118 -29.48 -11.98 -21.43
CA VAL A 118 -28.70 -12.30 -20.23
C VAL A 118 -27.43 -11.46 -20.17
N ASP A 119 -26.80 -11.19 -21.31
CA ASP A 119 -25.62 -10.33 -21.41
C ASP A 119 -25.97 -8.86 -21.07
N ALA A 120 -27.18 -8.41 -21.43
CA ALA A 120 -27.66 -7.09 -21.03
C ALA A 120 -27.86 -6.96 -19.50
N VAL A 121 -28.24 -8.05 -18.82
CA VAL A 121 -28.43 -8.07 -17.36
C VAL A 121 -27.13 -8.36 -16.61
N LEU A 122 -26.21 -9.10 -17.22
CA LEU A 122 -24.90 -9.46 -16.67
C LEU A 122 -23.80 -9.25 -17.72
N PRO A 123 -23.34 -8.00 -17.95
CA PRO A 123 -22.41 -7.65 -19.03
C PRO A 123 -21.05 -8.35 -18.99
N SER A 124 -20.66 -8.93 -17.86
CA SER A 124 -19.40 -9.66 -17.70
C SER A 124 -19.51 -11.17 -17.97
N LEU A 125 -20.70 -11.68 -18.30
CA LEU A 125 -20.94 -13.13 -18.41
C LEU A 125 -20.15 -13.76 -19.54
N ALA A 126 -20.11 -13.12 -20.72
CA ALA A 126 -19.35 -13.63 -21.86
C ALA A 126 -17.86 -13.79 -21.54
N SER A 127 -17.25 -12.76 -20.93
CA SER A 127 -15.85 -12.79 -20.50
C SER A 127 -15.60 -13.86 -19.43
N PHE A 128 -16.49 -13.97 -18.43
CA PHE A 128 -16.39 -15.00 -17.40
C PHE A 128 -16.44 -16.42 -17.98
N VAL A 129 -17.37 -16.69 -18.89
CA VAL A 129 -17.48 -18.00 -19.56
C VAL A 129 -16.23 -18.30 -20.39
N GLN A 130 -15.69 -17.30 -21.09
CA GLN A 130 -14.42 -17.45 -21.82
C GLN A 130 -13.26 -17.80 -20.88
N GLU A 131 -13.13 -17.09 -19.77
CA GLU A 131 -12.08 -17.33 -18.77
C GLU A 131 -12.16 -18.75 -18.18
N VAL A 132 -13.36 -19.17 -17.75
CA VAL A 132 -13.57 -20.49 -17.13
C VAL A 132 -13.34 -21.62 -18.14
N MET A 133 -13.85 -21.49 -19.37
CA MET A 133 -13.75 -22.53 -20.38
C MET A 133 -12.34 -22.64 -20.98
N ASN A 134 -11.55 -21.57 -20.94
CA ASN A 134 -10.14 -21.57 -21.33
C ASN A 134 -9.19 -21.91 -20.18
N ALA A 135 -9.65 -21.95 -18.93
CA ALA A 135 -8.82 -22.22 -17.74
C ALA A 135 -8.05 -23.55 -17.87
N ALA A 136 -8.67 -24.59 -18.45
CA ALA A 136 -8.00 -25.87 -18.67
C ALA A 136 -6.80 -25.77 -19.65
N GLN A 137 -6.86 -24.88 -20.64
CA GLN A 137 -5.71 -24.61 -21.52
C GLN A 137 -4.66 -23.73 -20.84
N GLY A 138 -5.08 -22.80 -19.97
CA GLY A 138 -4.19 -21.99 -19.13
C GLY A 138 -3.38 -22.81 -18.13
N VAL A 139 -3.93 -23.93 -17.62
CA VAL A 139 -3.19 -24.88 -16.77
C VAL A 139 -2.16 -25.69 -17.57
N ALA A 140 -2.36 -25.91 -18.87
CA ALA A 140 -1.47 -26.69 -19.73
C ALA A 140 -0.33 -25.86 -20.38
N ARG A 141 -0.44 -24.53 -20.39
CA ARG A 141 0.54 -23.61 -20.98
C ARG A 141 1.06 -22.63 -19.94
N THR A 142 2.38 -22.56 -19.76
CA THR A 142 3.01 -21.50 -18.96
C THR A 142 2.72 -20.14 -19.60
N ALA A 143 1.98 -19.27 -18.90
CA ALA A 143 1.67 -17.93 -19.40
C ALA A 143 2.95 -17.11 -19.64
N GLY A 144 2.98 -16.38 -20.75
CA GLY A 144 4.07 -15.46 -21.08
C GLY A 144 4.03 -14.18 -20.23
N GLU A 145 5.13 -13.42 -20.21
CA GLU A 145 5.22 -12.19 -19.42
C GLU A 145 4.22 -11.12 -19.88
N LEU A 146 3.94 -11.03 -21.19
CA LEU A 146 2.93 -10.11 -21.71
C LEU A 146 1.50 -10.52 -21.33
N GLU A 147 1.20 -11.82 -21.29
CA GLU A 147 -0.11 -12.32 -20.85
C GLU A 147 -0.34 -12.04 -19.37
N LEU A 148 0.68 -12.29 -18.53
CA LEU A 148 0.67 -11.93 -17.11
C LEU A 148 0.46 -10.42 -16.92
N ALA A 149 1.19 -9.58 -17.65
CA ALA A 149 1.05 -8.13 -17.57
C ALA A 149 -0.36 -7.68 -18.03
N MET A 150 -0.90 -8.26 -19.11
CA MET A 150 -2.25 -7.95 -19.58
C MET A 150 -3.31 -8.35 -18.55
N ALA A 151 -3.19 -9.51 -17.90
CA ALA A 151 -4.07 -9.94 -16.83
C ALA A 151 -4.05 -8.97 -15.64
N MET A 152 -2.86 -8.48 -15.25
CA MET A 152 -2.71 -7.48 -14.18
C MET A 152 -3.42 -6.16 -14.51
N VAL A 153 -3.26 -5.67 -15.75
CA VAL A 153 -3.94 -4.45 -16.19
C VAL A 153 -5.46 -4.64 -16.23
N THR A 154 -5.94 -5.78 -16.76
CA THR A 154 -7.38 -6.09 -16.79
C THR A 154 -7.96 -6.11 -15.37
N ARG A 155 -7.26 -6.74 -14.43
CA ARG A 155 -7.67 -6.75 -13.01
C ARG A 155 -7.66 -5.35 -12.40
N ALA A 156 -6.61 -4.57 -12.66
CA ALA A 156 -6.51 -3.18 -12.18
C ALA A 156 -7.62 -2.29 -12.76
N LYS A 157 -7.98 -2.48 -14.03
CA LYS A 157 -9.10 -1.77 -14.69
C LYS A 157 -10.43 -2.10 -14.03
N LEU A 158 -10.70 -3.38 -13.76
CA LEU A 158 -11.92 -3.80 -13.07
C LEU A 158 -12.05 -3.15 -11.68
N LEU A 159 -10.96 -3.12 -10.90
CA LEU A 159 -10.94 -2.46 -9.58
C LEU A 159 -11.22 -0.96 -9.70
N ALA A 160 -10.64 -0.30 -10.71
CA ALA A 160 -10.85 1.12 -10.95
C ALA A 160 -12.30 1.44 -11.36
N GLU A 161 -12.91 0.61 -12.22
CA GLU A 161 -14.32 0.73 -12.62
C GLU A 161 -15.29 0.54 -11.44
N GLN A 162 -14.87 -0.24 -10.43
CA GLN A 162 -15.59 -0.41 -9.17
C GLN A 162 -15.35 0.74 -8.17
N GLY A 163 -14.55 1.75 -8.53
CA GLY A 163 -14.20 2.87 -7.67
C GLY A 163 -13.26 2.50 -6.51
N LEU A 164 -12.59 1.34 -6.59
CA LEU A 164 -11.63 0.89 -5.59
C LEU A 164 -10.23 1.43 -5.89
N CYS A 165 -9.44 1.64 -4.84
CA CYS A 165 -8.03 1.96 -5.00
C CYS A 165 -7.26 0.74 -5.56
N ILE A 166 -6.33 0.98 -6.48
CA ILE A 166 -5.54 -0.08 -7.09
C ILE A 166 -4.35 -0.40 -6.18
N ASP A 167 -4.46 -1.49 -5.43
CA ASP A 167 -3.33 -2.09 -4.74
C ASP A 167 -2.63 -3.09 -5.68
N TRP A 168 -1.44 -2.70 -6.16
CA TRP A 168 -0.67 -3.51 -7.10
C TRP A 168 -0.13 -4.82 -6.49
N ASP A 169 0.02 -4.90 -5.17
CA ASP A 169 0.47 -6.12 -4.51
C ASP A 169 -0.68 -7.14 -4.46
N VAL A 170 -1.91 -6.65 -4.24
CA VAL A 170 -3.14 -7.47 -4.34
C VAL A 170 -3.38 -7.92 -5.78
N VAL A 171 -3.25 -7.01 -6.76
CA VAL A 171 -3.38 -7.37 -8.19
C VAL A 171 -2.37 -8.44 -8.59
N GLN A 172 -1.12 -8.32 -8.13
CA GLN A 172 -0.09 -9.34 -8.39
C GLN A 172 -0.45 -10.68 -7.75
N ALA A 173 -0.91 -10.69 -6.50
CA ALA A 173 -1.32 -11.91 -5.81
C ALA A 173 -2.52 -12.59 -6.49
N ASP A 174 -3.53 -11.82 -6.89
CA ASP A 174 -4.71 -12.32 -7.59
C ASP A 174 -4.32 -12.99 -8.92
N VAL A 175 -3.48 -12.33 -9.73
CA VAL A 175 -3.04 -12.89 -11.01
C VAL A 175 -2.12 -14.09 -10.81
N ALA A 176 -1.20 -14.05 -9.84
CA ALA A 176 -0.33 -15.18 -9.52
C ALA A 176 -1.14 -16.42 -9.11
N ALA A 177 -2.26 -16.25 -8.41
CA ALA A 177 -3.14 -17.36 -8.06
C ALA A 177 -3.79 -18.04 -9.28
N THR A 178 -3.91 -17.33 -10.41
CA THR A 178 -4.42 -17.88 -11.67
C THR A 178 -3.35 -18.54 -12.54
N VAL A 179 -2.07 -18.28 -12.25
CA VAL A 179 -0.92 -18.80 -13.02
C VAL A 179 0.14 -19.35 -12.04
N PRO A 180 -0.09 -20.54 -11.44
CA PRO A 180 0.77 -21.06 -10.38
C PRO A 180 2.22 -21.36 -10.81
N ASP A 181 2.47 -21.54 -12.11
CA ASP A 181 3.80 -21.82 -12.66
C ASP A 181 4.64 -20.55 -12.91
N ALA A 182 4.06 -19.35 -12.75
CA ALA A 182 4.80 -18.11 -12.89
C ALA A 182 5.72 -17.89 -11.69
N SER A 183 7.00 -17.61 -11.94
CA SER A 183 7.92 -17.31 -10.83
C SER A 183 7.52 -15.99 -10.13
N PRO A 184 7.68 -15.88 -8.80
CA PRO A 184 7.38 -14.65 -8.06
C PRO A 184 8.12 -13.43 -8.61
N GLN A 185 9.35 -13.62 -9.10
CA GLN A 185 10.17 -12.58 -9.71
C GLN A 185 9.56 -12.08 -11.02
N THR A 186 9.06 -12.99 -11.87
CA THR A 186 8.38 -12.62 -13.12
C THR A 186 7.10 -11.85 -12.83
N VAL A 187 6.30 -12.29 -11.86
CA VAL A 187 5.08 -11.59 -11.41
C VAL A 187 5.43 -10.19 -10.92
N ALA A 188 6.42 -10.04 -10.05
CA ALA A 188 6.86 -8.74 -9.53
C ALA A 188 7.39 -7.83 -10.65
N ALA A 189 8.15 -8.36 -11.60
CA ALA A 189 8.67 -7.59 -12.74
C ALA A 189 7.55 -7.09 -13.66
N CYS A 190 6.56 -7.94 -13.97
CA CYS A 190 5.38 -7.56 -14.75
C CYS A 190 4.54 -6.52 -14.01
N GLY A 191 4.32 -6.70 -12.71
CA GLY A 191 3.58 -5.75 -11.88
C GLY A 191 4.29 -4.39 -11.77
N LEU A 192 5.61 -4.38 -11.64
CA LEU A 192 6.42 -3.15 -11.71
C LEU A 192 6.24 -2.46 -13.06
N PHE A 193 6.28 -3.22 -14.16
CA PHE A 193 6.09 -2.66 -15.49
C PHE A 193 4.68 -2.07 -15.68
N CYS A 194 3.64 -2.79 -15.26
CA CYS A 194 2.26 -2.32 -15.34
C CYS A 194 2.03 -1.06 -14.51
N ARG A 195 2.53 -1.04 -13.27
CA ARG A 195 2.42 0.09 -12.35
C ARG A 195 3.09 1.35 -12.88
N PHE A 196 4.29 1.21 -13.46
CA PHE A 196 5.13 2.38 -13.74
C PHE A 196 5.24 2.78 -15.22
N TYR A 197 5.02 1.86 -16.16
CA TYR A 197 5.39 2.09 -17.57
C TYR A 197 4.29 1.77 -18.58
N ALA A 198 3.22 1.07 -18.20
CA ALA A 198 2.18 0.68 -19.13
C ALA A 198 1.26 1.83 -19.59
N GLY A 199 1.19 2.92 -18.81
CA GLY A 199 0.35 4.09 -19.11
C GLY A 199 -1.05 4.04 -18.48
N GLY A 200 -1.16 3.53 -17.24
CA GLY A 200 -2.41 3.45 -16.48
C GLY A 200 -3.23 2.20 -16.77
N THR A 201 -4.51 2.19 -16.35
CA THR A 201 -5.43 1.05 -16.52
C THR A 201 -5.81 0.78 -17.97
N GLU A 202 -5.68 1.78 -18.85
CA GLU A 202 -5.85 1.58 -20.29
C GLU A 202 -4.63 0.94 -20.97
N ALA A 203 -3.46 0.99 -20.31
CA ALA A 203 -2.21 0.36 -20.71
C ALA A 203 -1.91 0.36 -22.22
N PRO A 204 -1.96 1.51 -22.91
CA PRO A 204 -1.95 1.54 -24.36
C PRO A 204 -0.63 1.02 -24.96
N LEU A 205 0.49 1.21 -24.27
CA LEU A 205 1.78 0.63 -24.67
C LEU A 205 1.80 -0.89 -24.53
N LEU A 206 1.18 -1.43 -23.47
CA LEU A 206 1.13 -2.87 -23.26
C LEU A 206 0.22 -3.57 -24.29
N LYS A 207 -0.95 -2.97 -24.57
CA LYS A 207 -1.85 -3.44 -25.65
C LYS A 207 -1.13 -3.45 -27.00
N PHE A 208 -0.38 -2.39 -27.32
CA PHE A 208 0.46 -2.35 -28.50
C PHE A 208 1.49 -3.49 -28.53
N LEU A 209 2.23 -3.72 -27.42
CA LEU A 209 3.23 -4.78 -27.34
C LEU A 209 2.61 -6.18 -27.51
N HIS A 210 1.44 -6.41 -26.91
CA HIS A 210 0.68 -7.62 -27.08
C HIS A 210 0.32 -7.84 -28.55
N ASP A 211 -0.33 -6.86 -29.19
CA ASP A 211 -0.75 -6.98 -30.60
C ASP A 211 0.44 -7.10 -31.56
N PHE A 212 1.53 -6.40 -31.24
CA PHE A 212 2.79 -6.50 -31.97
C PHE A 212 3.41 -7.90 -31.83
N SER A 213 3.36 -8.50 -30.65
CA SER A 213 3.88 -9.86 -30.41
C SER A 213 3.21 -10.91 -31.31
N LEU A 214 1.90 -10.77 -31.55
CA LEU A 214 1.13 -11.71 -32.36
C LEU A 214 1.69 -11.81 -33.79
N LYS A 215 2.21 -10.71 -34.34
CA LYS A 215 2.79 -10.65 -35.69
C LYS A 215 4.13 -11.38 -35.83
N TYR A 216 4.84 -11.61 -34.73
CA TYR A 216 6.20 -12.20 -34.74
C TYR A 216 6.26 -13.54 -34.00
N GLY A 217 5.10 -14.14 -33.70
CA GLY A 217 4.95 -15.40 -32.98
C GLY A 217 4.46 -15.20 -31.55
N ALA A 218 3.15 -15.39 -31.35
CA ALA A 218 2.41 -15.14 -30.10
C ALA A 218 2.95 -15.88 -28.85
N SER A 219 3.71 -16.95 -29.04
CA SER A 219 4.15 -17.86 -27.96
C SER A 219 5.61 -17.64 -27.51
N LYS A 220 6.23 -16.51 -27.82
CA LYS A 220 7.60 -16.19 -27.39
C LYS A 220 7.62 -15.62 -25.97
N ARG A 221 8.41 -16.24 -25.08
CA ARG A 221 8.67 -15.71 -23.74
C ARG A 221 9.85 -14.74 -23.76
N LEU A 222 9.80 -13.69 -22.95
CA LEU A 222 10.89 -12.72 -22.79
C LEU A 222 12.00 -13.24 -21.89
N GLY A 223 11.64 -14.10 -20.92
CA GLY A 223 12.51 -14.63 -19.89
C GLY A 223 12.58 -13.72 -18.66
N GLU A 224 12.50 -14.34 -17.48
CA GLU A 224 12.52 -13.66 -16.17
C GLU A 224 13.70 -12.68 -16.03
N GLU A 225 14.92 -13.10 -16.37
CA GLU A 225 16.12 -12.27 -16.20
C GLU A 225 16.02 -10.99 -17.03
N PHE A 226 15.54 -11.10 -18.27
CA PHE A 226 15.39 -9.95 -19.15
C PHE A 226 14.28 -9.02 -18.68
N MET A 227 13.09 -9.57 -18.40
CA MET A 227 11.93 -8.76 -17.97
C MET A 227 12.20 -8.05 -16.64
N SER A 228 12.78 -8.76 -15.66
CA SER A 228 13.19 -8.17 -14.38
C SER A 228 14.22 -7.06 -14.56
N THR A 229 15.18 -7.27 -15.47
CA THR A 229 16.17 -6.24 -15.79
C THR A 229 15.50 -5.01 -16.39
N VAL A 230 14.68 -5.17 -17.44
CA VAL A 230 14.01 -4.06 -18.15
C VAL A 230 13.08 -3.28 -17.22
N ALA A 231 12.27 -3.95 -16.39
CA ALA A 231 11.40 -3.27 -15.43
C ALA A 231 12.22 -2.56 -14.34
N GLY A 232 13.34 -3.16 -13.93
CA GLY A 232 14.24 -2.68 -12.89
C GLY A 232 15.25 -1.60 -13.30
N LEU A 233 15.44 -1.31 -14.61
CA LEU A 233 16.47 -0.35 -15.05
C LEU A 233 16.33 1.00 -14.35
N ARG A 234 17.46 1.62 -14.07
CA ARG A 234 17.58 2.97 -13.49
C ARG A 234 18.52 3.75 -14.38
N PHE A 235 17.96 4.54 -15.29
CA PHE A 235 18.74 5.41 -16.17
C PHE A 235 19.43 6.52 -15.34
N ALA A 236 20.61 6.93 -15.79
CA ALA A 236 21.28 8.11 -15.25
C ALA A 236 20.42 9.36 -15.49
N GLY A 237 20.44 10.33 -14.58
CA GLY A 237 19.64 11.55 -14.70
C GLY A 237 18.13 11.34 -14.60
N GLN A 238 17.65 10.73 -13.50
CA GLN A 238 16.26 10.27 -13.26
C GLN A 238 15.15 11.35 -13.30
N GLU A 239 15.03 12.09 -14.40
CA GLU A 239 13.97 13.08 -14.62
C GLU A 239 12.72 12.43 -15.24
N ARG A 240 12.84 11.26 -15.88
CA ARG A 240 11.74 10.57 -16.57
C ARG A 240 11.72 9.06 -16.31
N SER A 241 10.55 8.45 -16.49
CA SER A 241 10.35 6.99 -16.32
C SER A 241 10.97 6.14 -17.45
N HIS A 242 11.19 6.76 -18.63
CA HIS A 242 11.66 6.14 -19.86
C HIS A 242 10.80 4.95 -20.32
N ALA A 243 9.48 5.12 -20.29
CA ALA A 243 8.51 4.08 -20.60
C ALA A 243 8.63 3.59 -22.05
N PHE A 244 8.88 4.49 -23.00
CA PHE A 244 9.00 4.12 -24.42
C PHE A 244 10.27 3.33 -24.71
N ALA A 245 11.40 3.73 -24.16
CA ALA A 245 12.66 3.00 -24.27
C ALA A 245 12.52 1.56 -23.73
N ARG A 246 11.86 1.38 -22.58
CA ARG A 246 11.59 0.04 -22.01
C ARG A 246 10.66 -0.78 -22.91
N ALA A 247 9.58 -0.18 -23.41
CA ALA A 247 8.67 -0.83 -24.35
C ALA A 247 9.40 -1.24 -25.64
N ALA A 248 10.30 -0.40 -26.15
CA ALA A 248 11.10 -0.69 -27.34
C ALA A 248 12.06 -1.88 -27.12
N MET A 249 12.68 -1.99 -25.94
CA MET A 249 13.48 -3.17 -25.57
C MET A 249 12.65 -4.46 -25.58
N ILE A 250 11.43 -4.41 -25.03
CA ILE A 250 10.51 -5.54 -25.05
C ILE A 250 10.12 -5.88 -26.49
N ALA A 251 9.65 -4.90 -27.26
CA ALA A 251 9.29 -5.07 -28.68
C ALA A 251 10.42 -5.72 -29.48
N THR A 252 11.65 -5.29 -29.27
CA THR A 252 12.84 -5.84 -29.93
C THR A 252 13.00 -7.32 -29.63
N ASN A 253 12.92 -7.73 -28.35
CA ASN A 253 13.03 -9.14 -28.01
C ASN A 253 11.89 -10.00 -28.56
N LEU A 254 10.67 -9.47 -28.71
CA LEU A 254 9.56 -10.20 -29.34
C LEU A 254 9.85 -10.55 -30.81
N THR A 255 10.67 -9.74 -31.50
CA THR A 255 11.09 -10.01 -32.89
C THR A 255 12.24 -11.01 -33.02
N ALA A 256 12.79 -11.53 -31.91
CA ALA A 256 13.94 -12.43 -31.95
C ALA A 256 13.67 -13.67 -32.81
N THR A 257 14.57 -13.97 -33.75
CA THR A 257 14.54 -15.20 -34.55
C THR A 257 15.11 -16.38 -33.77
N LYS A 258 16.06 -16.11 -32.88
CA LYS A 258 16.65 -17.10 -31.99
C LYS A 258 15.80 -17.26 -30.72
N VAL A 259 15.17 -18.43 -30.59
CA VAL A 259 14.44 -18.85 -29.39
C VAL A 259 15.16 -20.07 -28.80
N VAL A 260 15.50 -20.02 -27.51
CA VAL A 260 16.15 -21.11 -26.78
C VAL A 260 15.30 -21.42 -25.55
N ASP A 261 14.87 -22.66 -25.40
CA ASP A 261 13.96 -23.11 -24.32
C ASP A 261 12.65 -22.28 -24.24
N GLY A 262 12.14 -21.87 -25.41
CA GLY A 262 10.94 -21.03 -25.51
C GLY A 262 11.16 -19.56 -25.11
N VAL A 263 12.41 -19.14 -24.84
CA VAL A 263 12.78 -17.76 -24.50
C VAL A 263 13.45 -17.07 -25.68
N ALA A 264 12.94 -15.90 -26.05
CA ALA A 264 13.49 -15.04 -27.09
C ALA A 264 14.85 -14.45 -26.68
N ARG A 265 15.87 -14.63 -27.52
CA ARG A 265 17.25 -14.20 -27.23
C ARG A 265 17.82 -13.33 -28.35
N LEU A 266 17.47 -12.04 -28.33
CA LEU A 266 18.10 -11.02 -29.19
C LEU A 266 18.94 -10.04 -28.35
N LEU A 267 18.32 -9.48 -27.32
CA LEU A 267 18.95 -8.66 -26.29
C LEU A 267 19.16 -9.48 -25.02
N SER A 268 20.31 -9.28 -24.40
CA SER A 268 20.67 -9.84 -23.11
C SER A 268 20.66 -8.76 -22.02
N LYS A 269 20.74 -9.19 -20.76
CA LYS A 269 20.86 -8.29 -19.61
C LYS A 269 22.00 -7.27 -19.74
N SER A 270 23.16 -7.68 -20.28
CA SER A 270 24.33 -6.80 -20.41
C SER A 270 24.12 -5.70 -21.46
N ASP A 271 23.33 -5.99 -22.51
CA ASP A 271 23.01 -5.02 -23.56
C ASP A 271 22.16 -3.88 -23.00
N VAL A 272 21.08 -4.23 -22.29
CA VAL A 272 20.13 -3.25 -21.75
C VAL A 272 20.69 -2.51 -20.52
N SER A 273 21.51 -3.17 -19.70
CA SER A 273 22.14 -2.54 -18.52
C SER A 273 23.17 -1.47 -18.92
N ARG A 274 23.82 -1.61 -20.07
CA ARG A 274 24.77 -0.61 -20.59
C ARG A 274 24.13 0.75 -20.83
N LEU A 275 22.84 0.77 -21.17
CA LEU A 275 22.09 2.00 -21.42
C LEU A 275 21.87 2.84 -20.16
N CYS A 276 22.12 2.28 -18.97
CA CYS A 276 22.09 3.02 -17.70
C CYS A 276 23.41 3.70 -17.35
N ALA A 277 24.46 3.56 -18.18
CA ALA A 277 25.74 4.20 -17.93
C ALA A 277 25.62 5.74 -18.02
N LYS A 278 26.34 6.46 -17.16
CA LYS A 278 26.29 7.94 -17.10
C LYS A 278 26.63 8.61 -18.44
N GLY A 279 27.48 8.01 -19.27
CA GLY A 279 27.82 8.52 -20.60
C GLY A 279 26.75 8.29 -21.67
N MET A 280 25.66 7.59 -21.35
CA MET A 280 24.54 7.31 -22.26
C MET A 280 23.30 8.15 -21.96
N GLU A 281 23.35 9.01 -20.95
CA GLU A 281 22.20 9.79 -20.44
C GLU A 281 21.53 10.62 -21.55
N ASP A 282 22.29 11.46 -22.24
CA ASP A 282 21.76 12.30 -23.33
C ASP A 282 21.20 11.45 -24.48
N ALA A 283 21.91 10.38 -24.86
CA ALA A 283 21.49 9.50 -25.94
C ALA A 283 20.18 8.75 -25.63
N VAL A 284 19.97 8.34 -24.37
CA VAL A 284 18.71 7.70 -23.95
C VAL A 284 17.59 8.72 -23.86
N LYS A 285 17.88 9.96 -23.46
CA LYS A 285 16.91 11.05 -23.46
C LYS A 285 16.41 11.37 -24.87
N ASP A 286 17.33 11.53 -25.82
CA ASP A 286 16.98 11.76 -27.24
C ASP A 286 16.19 10.59 -27.83
N TRP A 287 16.54 9.37 -27.46
CA TRP A 287 15.84 8.16 -27.88
C TRP A 287 14.41 8.10 -27.34
N GLU A 288 14.21 8.38 -26.05
CA GLU A 288 12.88 8.45 -25.44
C GLU A 288 12.01 9.53 -26.10
N GLU A 289 12.57 10.71 -26.37
CA GLU A 289 11.84 11.81 -27.02
C GLU A 289 11.47 11.50 -28.47
N LEU A 290 12.34 10.79 -29.20
CA LEU A 290 12.04 10.31 -30.54
C LEU A 290 10.87 9.33 -30.55
N LEU A 291 10.88 8.34 -29.64
CA LEU A 291 9.80 7.36 -29.55
C LEU A 291 8.49 7.99 -29.08
N ALA A 292 8.54 8.91 -28.12
CA ALA A 292 7.36 9.63 -27.65
C ALA A 292 6.71 10.45 -28.77
N ARG A 293 7.51 11.14 -29.60
CA ARG A 293 7.01 11.87 -30.78
C ARG A 293 6.35 10.95 -31.80
N ALA A 294 6.99 9.82 -32.12
CA ALA A 294 6.44 8.86 -33.07
C ALA A 294 5.13 8.24 -32.55
N TRP A 295 5.03 7.98 -31.25
CA TRP A 295 3.80 7.50 -30.62
C TRP A 295 2.67 8.54 -30.66
N ALA A 296 2.96 9.80 -30.34
CA ALA A 296 1.95 10.86 -30.44
C ALA A 296 1.39 10.96 -31.86
N HIS A 297 2.24 10.77 -32.88
CA HIS A 297 1.79 10.70 -34.26
C HIS A 297 0.84 9.52 -34.50
N THR A 298 1.16 8.29 -34.02
CA THR A 298 0.26 7.14 -34.23
C THR A 298 -1.12 7.33 -33.59
N GLN A 299 -1.19 8.00 -32.45
CA GLN A 299 -2.45 8.30 -31.76
C GLN A 299 -3.30 9.37 -32.47
N ASN A 300 -2.66 10.31 -33.17
CA ASN A 300 -3.34 11.41 -33.87
C ASN A 300 -3.89 11.02 -35.25
N VAL A 301 -3.57 9.82 -35.77
CA VAL A 301 -4.11 9.33 -37.04
C VAL A 301 -5.53 8.78 -36.84
N THR A 302 -6.53 9.47 -37.40
CA THR A 302 -7.95 9.12 -37.27
C THR A 302 -8.41 8.04 -38.26
N ASP A 303 -7.77 7.95 -39.43
CA ASP A 303 -8.09 6.92 -40.42
C ASP A 303 -7.57 5.54 -39.98
N ALA A 304 -8.43 4.52 -40.00
CA ALA A 304 -8.11 3.20 -39.48
C ALA A 304 -6.98 2.49 -40.25
N SER A 305 -6.94 2.65 -41.58
CA SER A 305 -5.92 2.02 -42.44
C SER A 305 -4.57 2.71 -42.25
N ALA A 306 -4.55 4.04 -42.26
CA ALA A 306 -3.35 4.84 -42.02
C ALA A 306 -2.82 4.62 -40.59
N ARG A 307 -3.70 4.45 -39.60
CA ARG A 307 -3.31 4.15 -38.21
C ARG A 307 -2.67 2.77 -38.10
N ALA A 308 -3.22 1.75 -38.76
CA ALA A 308 -2.61 0.41 -38.79
C ALA A 308 -1.19 0.46 -39.37
N LYS A 309 -1.00 1.22 -40.46
CA LYS A 309 0.33 1.47 -41.04
C LYS A 309 1.24 2.24 -40.06
N ALA A 310 0.72 3.27 -39.39
CA ALA A 310 1.47 4.06 -38.42
C ALA A 310 1.99 3.22 -37.25
N VAL A 311 1.15 2.32 -36.75
CA VAL A 311 1.48 1.37 -35.67
C VAL A 311 2.56 0.38 -36.13
N GLU A 312 2.51 -0.10 -37.37
CA GLU A 312 3.55 -0.96 -37.92
C GLU A 312 4.91 -0.23 -38.03
N CYS A 313 4.91 0.96 -38.64
CA CYS A 313 6.12 1.78 -38.76
C CYS A 313 6.70 2.13 -37.38
N PHE A 314 5.86 2.39 -36.39
CA PHE A 314 6.28 2.65 -35.01
C PHE A 314 6.97 1.42 -34.38
N GLY A 315 6.41 0.22 -34.58
CA GLY A 315 7.04 -1.02 -34.12
C GLY A 315 8.41 -1.26 -34.76
N ARG A 316 8.55 -1.00 -36.07
CA ARG A 316 9.86 -1.05 -36.75
C ARG A 316 10.85 -0.04 -36.19
N LEU A 317 10.40 1.20 -35.93
CA LEU A 317 11.23 2.23 -35.31
C LEU A 317 11.72 1.81 -33.93
N MET A 318 10.86 1.23 -33.09
CA MET A 318 11.25 0.69 -31.78
C MET A 318 12.35 -0.36 -31.90
N VAL A 319 12.19 -1.33 -32.81
CA VAL A 319 13.17 -2.42 -33.02
C VAL A 319 14.50 -1.85 -33.51
N ARG A 320 14.49 -1.07 -34.58
CA ARG A 320 15.70 -0.50 -35.18
C ARG A 320 16.46 0.41 -34.21
N SER A 321 15.75 1.31 -33.52
CA SER A 321 16.37 2.23 -32.57
C SER A 321 16.96 1.51 -31.35
N THR A 322 16.28 0.47 -30.84
CA THR A 322 16.85 -0.35 -29.75
C THR A 322 18.13 -1.07 -30.20
N LEU A 323 18.13 -1.68 -31.39
CA LEU A 323 19.30 -2.37 -31.92
C LEU A 323 20.46 -1.40 -32.15
N PHE A 324 20.21 -0.19 -32.63
CA PHE A 324 21.21 0.87 -32.70
C PHE A 324 21.79 1.21 -31.32
N MET A 325 20.91 1.48 -30.34
CA MET A 325 21.33 1.83 -28.97
C MET A 325 22.14 0.71 -28.30
N CYS A 326 21.81 -0.56 -28.57
CA CYS A 326 22.54 -1.72 -28.08
C CYS A 326 23.74 -2.13 -28.95
N LYS A 327 24.03 -1.43 -30.06
CA LYS A 327 25.07 -1.78 -31.04
C LYS A 327 24.93 -3.19 -31.62
N LYS A 328 23.70 -3.58 -31.94
CA LYS A 328 23.28 -4.91 -32.40
C LYS A 328 22.50 -4.90 -33.71
N GLU A 329 22.64 -3.85 -34.51
CA GLU A 329 21.91 -3.66 -35.78
C GLU A 329 21.99 -4.88 -36.72
N LYS A 330 23.17 -5.49 -36.86
CA LYS A 330 23.37 -6.72 -37.68
C LYS A 330 22.66 -7.96 -37.15
N SER A 331 22.25 -7.97 -35.88
CA SER A 331 21.54 -9.09 -35.26
C SER A 331 20.01 -9.00 -35.43
N GLY A 332 19.50 -7.87 -35.90
CA GLY A 332 18.08 -7.71 -36.21
C GLY A 332 17.66 -8.47 -37.47
N GLN A 333 16.36 -8.63 -37.66
CA GLN A 333 15.80 -9.33 -38.83
C GLN A 333 16.18 -8.67 -40.17
N GLU A 334 16.36 -7.36 -40.18
CA GLU A 334 16.75 -6.61 -41.39
C GLU A 334 18.25 -6.70 -41.67
N GLY A 335 19.08 -6.95 -40.66
CA GLY A 335 20.54 -7.05 -40.80
C GLY A 335 21.24 -5.76 -41.28
N LEU A 336 20.55 -4.62 -41.25
CA LEU A 336 21.03 -3.33 -41.75
C LEU A 336 21.56 -2.44 -40.63
N GLU A 337 22.64 -1.69 -40.90
CA GLU A 337 23.14 -0.63 -40.03
C GLU A 337 22.55 0.72 -40.47
N HIS A 338 21.98 1.47 -39.53
CA HIS A 338 21.27 2.72 -39.79
C HIS A 338 22.08 3.96 -39.37
N GLY A 339 23.14 3.78 -38.59
CA GLY A 339 24.20 4.77 -38.33
C GLY A 339 23.86 5.90 -37.35
N SER A 340 22.60 6.35 -37.27
CA SER A 340 22.16 7.35 -36.28
C SER A 340 20.65 7.29 -35.99
N LEU A 341 20.23 7.82 -34.83
CA LEU A 341 18.81 8.00 -34.49
C LEU A 341 18.10 8.96 -35.48
N ALA A 342 18.81 9.95 -36.03
CA ALA A 342 18.25 10.88 -37.02
C ALA A 342 17.92 10.17 -38.34
N ASN A 343 18.81 9.28 -38.81
CA ASN A 343 18.54 8.48 -40.02
C ASN A 343 17.34 7.56 -39.84
N LEU A 344 17.18 6.99 -38.64
CA LEU A 344 16.02 6.17 -38.30
C LEU A 344 14.71 6.94 -38.32
N LEU A 345 14.72 8.21 -37.87
CA LEU A 345 13.56 9.09 -37.96
C LEU A 345 13.20 9.37 -39.43
N THR A 346 14.19 9.72 -40.26
CA THR A 346 13.97 9.95 -41.70
C THR A 346 13.40 8.71 -42.39
N LEU A 347 13.88 7.52 -42.03
CA LEU A 347 13.38 6.27 -42.57
C LEU A 347 11.93 6.01 -42.14
N TYR A 348 11.61 6.26 -40.87
CA TYR A 348 10.24 6.20 -40.35
C TYR A 348 9.30 7.17 -41.11
N GLU A 349 9.70 8.43 -41.28
CA GLU A 349 8.91 9.44 -42.00
C GLU A 349 8.69 9.09 -43.48
N HIS A 350 9.70 8.50 -44.12
CA HIS A 350 9.60 8.01 -45.49
C HIS A 350 8.63 6.82 -45.60
N GLU A 351 8.73 5.82 -44.72
CA GLU A 351 7.82 4.66 -44.68
C GLU A 351 6.37 5.07 -44.42
N MET A 352 6.18 6.12 -43.61
CA MET A 352 4.88 6.73 -43.35
C MET A 352 4.26 7.43 -44.58
N GLY A 353 5.01 7.66 -45.65
CA GLY A 353 4.51 8.26 -46.90
C GLY A 353 4.80 9.74 -47.08
N GLY A 354 5.75 10.32 -46.32
CA GLY A 354 6.38 11.61 -46.62
C GLY A 354 5.42 12.81 -46.78
N LYS A 355 4.98 13.37 -45.65
CA LYS A 355 4.77 14.82 -45.38
C LYS A 355 4.13 14.96 -44.00
N SER A 356 4.92 15.14 -42.95
CA SER A 356 4.42 15.76 -41.72
C SER A 356 4.72 17.26 -41.81
N ALA A 357 3.67 18.06 -41.95
CA ALA A 357 3.75 19.49 -41.67
C ALA A 357 3.74 19.63 -40.15
N GLY A 358 4.73 20.34 -39.61
CA GLY A 358 4.91 20.50 -38.17
C GLY A 358 3.64 20.98 -37.46
N ALA A 359 3.23 20.25 -36.44
CA ALA A 359 2.24 20.70 -35.47
C ALA A 359 2.94 20.90 -34.13
N THR A 360 3.05 22.17 -33.74
CA THR A 360 3.46 22.60 -32.40
C THR A 360 2.38 22.18 -31.38
N PRO A 361 2.72 21.75 -30.15
CA PRO A 361 1.71 21.32 -29.19
C PRO A 361 0.90 22.53 -28.71
N ALA A 362 -0.44 22.44 -28.84
CA ALA A 362 -1.36 23.36 -28.22
C ALA A 362 -1.43 23.07 -26.71
N ALA A 363 -1.32 24.13 -25.90
CA ALA A 363 -1.44 24.06 -24.45
C ALA A 363 -2.86 23.65 -24.04
N ALA A 364 -2.99 22.51 -23.37
CA ALA A 364 -4.22 22.13 -22.66
C ALA A 364 -4.15 22.66 -21.22
N THR A 365 -5.22 23.33 -20.82
CA THR A 365 -5.46 23.92 -19.51
C THR A 365 -5.46 22.88 -18.39
N LYS A 366 -4.85 23.25 -17.26
CA LYS A 366 -4.74 22.47 -16.03
C LYS A 366 -6.08 22.39 -15.31
N ASP A 367 -6.55 21.17 -15.06
CA ASP A 367 -7.33 20.86 -13.86
C ASP A 367 -6.51 19.90 -13.00
N GLY A 368 -6.42 20.21 -11.70
CA GLY A 368 -5.51 19.55 -10.76
C GLY A 368 -5.89 18.10 -10.43
N PRO A 369 -4.93 17.23 -10.06
CA PRO A 369 -5.24 15.84 -9.74
C PRO A 369 -5.71 15.67 -8.29
N SER A 370 -6.80 14.93 -8.15
CA SER A 370 -7.24 14.21 -6.94
C SER A 370 -6.37 12.95 -6.75
N ASP A 371 -6.00 12.65 -5.49
CA ASP A 371 -5.03 11.64 -5.04
C ASP A 371 -5.38 10.15 -5.29
N ALA A 372 -6.24 9.81 -6.26
CA ALA A 372 -6.72 8.43 -6.45
C ALA A 372 -6.69 7.89 -7.90
N ALA A 373 -6.21 8.65 -8.89
CA ALA A 373 -6.22 8.20 -10.30
C ALA A 373 -4.93 7.45 -10.69
N PRO A 374 -5.01 6.35 -11.49
CA PRO A 374 -3.83 5.67 -12.03
C PRO A 374 -3.02 6.61 -12.94
N ALA A 375 -1.69 6.52 -12.86
CA ALA A 375 -0.78 7.40 -13.61
C ALA A 375 -0.94 7.22 -15.14
N THR A 376 -1.30 8.30 -15.84
CA THR A 376 -1.31 8.34 -17.31
C THR A 376 0.13 8.40 -17.86
N LEU A 377 0.31 8.10 -19.15
CA LEU A 377 1.62 8.17 -19.79
C LEU A 377 2.23 9.58 -19.73
N GLU A 378 1.39 10.62 -19.81
CA GLU A 378 1.80 12.02 -19.64
C GLU A 378 2.26 12.32 -18.21
N ASN A 379 1.53 11.82 -17.20
CA ASN A 379 1.93 11.96 -15.79
C ASN A 379 3.28 11.26 -15.51
N MET A 380 3.56 10.14 -16.19
CA MET A 380 4.83 9.42 -16.05
C MET A 380 6.03 10.07 -16.74
N GLN A 381 5.78 11.13 -17.53
CA GLN A 381 6.81 11.99 -18.09
C GLN A 381 7.05 13.25 -17.23
N ASP A 382 6.20 13.53 -16.24
CA ASP A 382 6.34 14.66 -15.32
C ASP A 382 7.27 14.30 -14.14
N PRO A 383 8.44 14.96 -14.02
CA PRO A 383 9.36 14.77 -12.91
C PRO A 383 8.71 15.02 -11.54
N ALA A 384 7.77 15.97 -11.46
CA ALA A 384 7.10 16.30 -10.19
C ALA A 384 6.17 15.16 -9.71
N PHE A 385 5.46 14.54 -10.65
CA PHE A 385 4.64 13.36 -10.38
C PHE A 385 5.49 12.17 -9.89
N LEU A 386 6.65 11.93 -10.53
CA LEU A 386 7.57 10.87 -10.13
C LEU A 386 8.14 11.09 -8.73
N MET A 387 8.43 12.33 -8.34
CA MET A 387 8.92 12.64 -6.99
C MET A 387 7.86 12.42 -5.91
N LYS A 388 6.58 12.76 -6.20
CA LYS A 388 5.45 12.41 -5.32
C LYS A 388 5.34 10.91 -5.09
N LEU A 389 5.43 10.13 -6.16
CA LEU A 389 5.41 8.67 -6.08
C LEU A 389 6.60 8.09 -5.29
N GLN A 390 7.70 8.85 -5.20
CA GLN A 390 8.88 8.53 -4.40
C GLN A 390 8.81 9.01 -2.94
N GLY A 391 7.69 9.63 -2.53
CA GLY A 391 7.45 10.10 -1.15
C GLY A 391 7.79 11.56 -0.89
N PHE A 392 8.08 12.36 -1.92
CA PHE A 392 8.33 13.80 -1.78
C PHE A 392 7.07 14.61 -2.12
N ALA A 393 6.57 15.40 -1.17
CA ALA A 393 5.39 16.24 -1.36
C ALA A 393 5.67 17.68 -0.95
N GLU A 394 5.17 18.62 -1.73
CA GLU A 394 5.22 20.05 -1.41
C GLU A 394 4.48 20.32 -0.10
N GLY A 395 5.03 21.23 0.70
CA GLY A 395 4.55 21.56 2.04
C GLY A 395 5.13 20.69 3.16
N ASN A 396 5.61 19.47 2.86
CA ASN A 396 6.15 18.58 3.87
C ASN A 396 7.51 19.05 4.42
N LEU A 397 7.79 18.62 5.65
CA LEU A 397 9.05 18.85 6.34
C LEU A 397 10.01 17.66 6.17
N TYR A 398 11.29 17.98 6.04
CA TYR A 398 12.36 17.03 5.75
C TYR A 398 13.56 17.28 6.66
N LYS A 399 14.16 16.21 7.15
CA LYS A 399 15.45 16.23 7.83
C LYS A 399 16.56 16.25 6.78
N GLY A 400 17.37 17.30 6.79
CA GLY A 400 18.54 17.39 5.92
C GLY A 400 19.69 16.48 6.37
N LYS A 401 20.44 15.96 5.40
CA LYS A 401 21.62 15.10 5.56
C LYS A 401 22.85 15.78 4.99
N GLN A 402 24.02 15.33 5.46
CA GLN A 402 25.32 15.76 4.95
C GLN A 402 25.43 17.30 4.93
N LYS A 403 25.64 17.90 3.76
CA LYS A 403 25.77 19.36 3.59
C LYS A 403 24.50 20.17 3.94
N TYR A 404 23.34 19.51 4.04
CA TYR A 404 22.08 20.15 4.45
C TYR A 404 21.65 19.74 5.86
N GLN A 405 22.51 19.06 6.61
CA GLN A 405 22.24 18.76 8.01
C GLN A 405 22.12 20.06 8.81
N ASP A 406 20.95 20.28 9.39
CA ASP A 406 20.65 21.43 10.22
C ASP A 406 19.84 20.96 11.43
N ILE A 407 19.77 21.80 12.46
CA ILE A 407 18.98 21.55 13.68
C ILE A 407 17.49 21.67 13.35
N TRP A 408 17.16 22.55 12.39
CA TRP A 408 15.79 22.79 11.95
C TRP A 408 15.43 21.92 10.73
N PRO A 409 14.15 21.49 10.62
CA PRO A 409 13.69 20.78 9.44
C PRO A 409 13.62 21.73 8.23
N TRP A 410 13.70 21.16 7.04
CA TRP A 410 13.56 21.85 5.76
C TRP A 410 12.16 21.61 5.20
N LYS A 411 11.46 22.67 4.83
CA LYS A 411 10.18 22.59 4.14
C LYS A 411 10.40 22.54 2.63
N LEU A 412 9.81 21.55 1.96
CA LEU A 412 9.80 21.50 0.50
C LEU A 412 8.74 22.47 0.00
N GLU A 413 9.15 23.62 -0.54
CA GLU A 413 8.21 24.65 -1.01
C GLU A 413 7.65 24.29 -2.39
N LYS A 414 8.50 23.77 -3.28
CA LYS A 414 8.11 23.50 -4.67
C LYS A 414 8.96 22.40 -5.29
N ILE A 415 8.34 21.57 -6.13
CA ILE A 415 9.00 20.62 -7.02
C ILE A 415 8.95 21.19 -8.45
N GLY A 416 10.11 21.58 -8.98
CA GLY A 416 10.27 22.03 -10.36
C GLY A 416 10.51 20.86 -11.32
N GLN A 417 10.91 21.17 -12.56
CA GLN A 417 11.21 20.16 -13.58
C GLN A 417 12.53 19.40 -13.31
N SER A 418 13.53 20.05 -12.72
CA SER A 418 14.85 19.44 -12.47
C SER A 418 15.36 19.61 -11.04
N HIS A 419 14.73 20.48 -10.23
CA HIS A 419 15.15 20.79 -8.86
C HIS A 419 13.95 20.88 -7.92
N GLY A 420 14.16 20.52 -6.66
CA GLY A 420 13.26 20.83 -5.54
C GLY A 420 13.77 22.01 -4.74
N SER A 421 12.89 22.97 -4.43
CA SER A 421 13.20 24.18 -3.66
C SER A 421 12.82 23.96 -2.19
N PHE A 422 13.79 24.09 -1.29
CA PHE A 422 13.60 23.94 0.15
C PHE A 422 13.86 25.25 0.90
N SER A 423 13.08 25.50 1.94
CA SER A 423 13.30 26.57 2.92
C SER A 423 13.55 25.98 4.30
N LEU A 424 14.44 26.58 5.09
CA LEU A 424 14.67 26.15 6.46
C LEU A 424 13.50 26.59 7.35
N SER A 425 12.83 25.65 8.00
CA SER A 425 11.68 25.90 8.89
C SER A 425 12.16 26.32 10.28
N CYS A 426 12.83 27.47 10.36
CA CYS A 426 13.32 28.08 11.59
C CYS A 426 12.31 29.14 12.11
N PRO A 427 11.80 29.01 13.33
CA PRO A 427 10.81 29.94 13.89
C PRO A 427 11.39 31.32 14.26
N VAL A 428 12.72 31.49 14.19
CA VAL A 428 13.45 32.66 14.68
C VAL A 428 14.18 33.42 13.57
N SER A 429 13.65 33.38 12.33
CA SER A 429 14.03 34.24 11.19
C SER A 429 15.40 33.99 10.54
N TRP A 430 15.73 32.73 10.25
CA TRP A 430 16.81 32.40 9.30
C TRP A 430 16.25 31.99 7.95
N ASP A 431 16.19 32.93 7.01
CA ASP A 431 15.82 32.68 5.61
C ASP A 431 16.97 31.97 4.88
N LYS A 432 17.12 30.67 5.12
CA LYS A 432 17.94 29.80 4.27
C LYS A 432 17.05 29.10 3.26
N LYS A 433 17.38 29.25 1.98
CA LYS A 433 16.73 28.52 0.88
C LYS A 433 17.77 27.79 0.06
N VAL A 434 17.45 26.59 -0.38
CA VAL A 434 18.34 25.76 -1.21
C VAL A 434 17.55 25.12 -2.34
N GLU A 435 18.21 24.98 -3.48
CA GLU A 435 17.70 24.18 -4.60
C GLU A 435 18.53 22.92 -4.72
N VAL A 436 17.87 21.78 -4.84
CA VAL A 436 18.52 20.47 -4.88
C VAL A 436 18.02 19.70 -6.11
N PRO A 437 18.91 19.16 -6.95
CA PRO A 437 18.50 18.36 -8.10
C PRO A 437 17.60 17.18 -7.69
N LEU A 438 16.56 16.89 -8.47
CA LEU A 438 15.59 15.82 -8.14
C LEU A 438 16.27 14.47 -7.92
N SER A 439 17.32 14.17 -8.70
CA SER A 439 18.11 12.94 -8.60
C SER A 439 18.89 12.80 -7.28
N GLU A 440 19.11 13.89 -6.55
CA GLU A 440 19.86 13.90 -5.30
C GLU A 440 18.97 14.05 -4.05
N LEU A 441 17.65 14.23 -4.20
CA LEU A 441 16.76 14.47 -3.05
C LEU A 441 16.84 13.39 -1.99
N LYS A 442 16.74 12.10 -2.37
CA LYS A 442 16.84 10.96 -1.43
C LYS A 442 18.20 10.86 -0.73
N LYS A 443 19.26 11.36 -1.37
CA LYS A 443 20.60 11.38 -0.78
C LYS A 443 20.68 12.40 0.35
N PHE A 444 19.96 13.52 0.22
CA PHE A 444 20.11 14.69 1.06
C PHE A 444 18.95 14.94 2.04
N PHE A 445 17.79 14.32 1.86
CA PHE A 445 16.60 14.57 2.67
C PHE A 445 15.86 13.29 3.01
N ASP A 446 15.45 13.17 4.27
CA ASP A 446 14.46 12.19 4.74
C ASP A 446 13.21 12.91 5.25
N LEU A 447 12.06 12.26 5.23
CA LEU A 447 10.83 12.81 5.80
C LEU A 447 11.02 13.09 7.30
N TYR A 448 10.62 14.28 7.75
CA TYR A 448 10.64 14.64 9.16
C TYR A 448 9.32 14.19 9.82
N SER A 449 9.41 13.45 10.92
CA SER A 449 8.26 12.85 11.61
C SER A 449 7.84 13.58 12.88
N GLY A 450 8.50 14.69 13.22
CA GLY A 450 8.17 15.50 14.39
C GLY A 450 7.22 16.65 14.05
N ASP A 451 6.73 17.33 15.08
CA ASP A 451 5.93 18.53 14.92
C ASP A 451 6.75 19.70 14.38
N ALA A 452 6.10 20.61 13.65
CA ALA A 452 6.74 21.82 13.17
C ALA A 452 7.25 22.67 14.36
N PRO A 453 8.47 23.22 14.31
CA PRO A 453 8.96 24.08 15.37
C PRO A 453 8.13 25.37 15.52
N GLU A 454 7.70 25.67 16.74
CA GLU A 454 6.88 26.86 17.06
C GLU A 454 7.52 27.70 18.18
N VAL A 455 7.24 29.02 18.16
CA VAL A 455 7.61 29.93 19.25
C VAL A 455 6.53 29.85 20.34
N VAL A 456 6.91 29.48 21.56
CA VAL A 456 5.99 29.50 22.71
C VAL A 456 5.90 30.92 23.26
N SER A 457 4.74 31.56 23.12
CA SER A 457 4.49 32.93 23.60
C SER A 457 4.41 33.06 25.13
N ASP A 458 3.89 32.03 25.81
CA ASP A 458 3.57 32.06 27.25
C ASP A 458 4.58 31.23 28.07
N SER A 459 5.87 31.56 27.92
CA SER A 459 6.97 30.73 28.44
C SER A 459 7.09 30.72 29.97
N VAL A 460 6.62 31.76 30.67
CA VAL A 460 6.84 31.95 32.12
C VAL A 460 5.92 31.06 32.97
N ASP A 461 4.64 30.93 32.62
CA ASP A 461 3.68 30.11 33.37
C ASP A 461 3.90 28.61 33.17
N ARG A 462 4.59 28.24 32.09
CA ARG A 462 4.97 26.86 31.77
C ARG A 462 6.34 26.45 32.32
N LEU A 463 7.01 27.32 33.07
CA LEU A 463 8.26 26.96 33.73
C LEU A 463 7.99 25.89 34.79
N PRO A 464 8.85 24.87 34.94
CA PRO A 464 8.60 23.73 35.83
C PRO A 464 8.21 24.11 37.27
N HIS A 465 8.79 25.18 37.81
CA HIS A 465 8.56 25.65 39.18
C HIS A 465 7.19 26.31 39.39
N ASN A 466 6.52 26.76 38.32
CA ASN A 466 5.18 27.36 38.36
C ASN A 466 4.08 26.32 38.13
N THR A 467 4.45 25.07 37.87
CA THR A 467 3.46 24.00 37.64
C THR A 467 2.83 23.54 38.95
N GLU A 468 1.55 23.18 38.88
CA GLU A 468 0.82 22.55 39.98
C GLU A 468 1.51 21.25 40.44
N ALA A 469 2.11 20.50 39.51
CA ALA A 469 2.87 19.29 39.84
C ALA A 469 4.06 19.59 40.76
N CYS A 470 4.82 20.66 40.50
CA CYS A 470 5.94 21.06 41.37
C CYS A 470 5.44 21.53 42.75
N SER A 471 4.33 22.28 42.79
CA SER A 471 3.69 22.68 44.05
C SER A 471 3.25 21.49 44.90
N GLN A 472 2.67 20.46 44.28
CA GLN A 472 2.24 19.24 44.97
C GLN A 472 3.43 18.42 45.50
N GLU A 473 4.51 18.27 44.73
CA GLU A 473 5.73 17.59 45.19
C GLU A 473 6.38 18.32 46.38
N ARG A 474 6.36 19.66 46.37
CA ARG A 474 6.83 20.46 47.49
C ARG A 474 6.06 20.15 48.78
N LEU A 475 4.72 20.10 48.71
CA LEU A 475 3.88 19.76 49.87
C LEU A 475 4.14 18.34 50.39
N ARG A 476 4.37 17.37 49.49
CA ARG A 476 4.75 15.99 49.87
C ARG A 476 6.07 15.98 50.65
N GLY A 477 7.05 16.75 50.19
CA GLY A 477 8.35 16.93 50.85
C GLY A 477 8.22 17.56 52.23
N GLU A 478 7.51 18.69 52.33
CA GLU A 478 7.29 19.41 53.59
C GLU A 478 6.61 18.53 54.65
N PHE A 479 5.60 17.74 54.25
CA PHE A 479 4.95 16.81 55.17
C PHE A 479 5.84 15.64 55.60
N PHE A 480 6.59 15.05 54.66
CA PHE A 480 7.49 13.94 54.99
C PHE A 480 8.62 14.39 55.93
N GLU A 481 9.14 15.62 55.76
CA GLU A 481 10.10 16.21 56.69
C GLU A 481 9.49 16.40 58.09
N LEU A 482 8.24 16.88 58.18
CA LEU A 482 7.51 16.97 59.45
C LEU A 482 7.39 15.60 60.15
N CYS A 483 7.08 14.54 59.40
CA CYS A 483 7.07 13.17 59.91
C CYS A 483 8.43 12.77 60.52
N CYS A 484 9.53 13.05 59.81
CA CYS A 484 10.89 12.73 60.27
C CYS A 484 11.29 13.52 61.52
N GLU A 485 10.96 14.82 61.59
CA GLU A 485 11.20 15.64 62.78
C GLU A 485 10.48 15.09 64.01
N TYR A 486 9.20 14.71 63.84
CA TYR A 486 8.40 14.13 64.92
C TYR A 486 8.98 12.79 65.39
N PHE A 487 9.40 11.92 64.46
CA PHE A 487 10.05 10.66 64.80
C PHE A 487 11.31 10.89 65.63
N LEU A 488 12.23 11.75 65.17
CA LEU A 488 13.47 12.06 65.89
C LEU A 488 13.21 12.69 67.27
N LYS A 489 12.18 13.52 67.38
CA LYS A 489 11.84 14.20 68.63
C LYS A 489 11.25 13.26 69.68
N TYR A 490 10.53 12.21 69.28
CA TYR A 490 9.76 11.36 70.20
C TYR A 490 10.17 9.88 70.21
N SER A 491 11.19 9.47 69.45
CA SER A 491 11.68 8.08 69.34
C SER A 491 12.10 7.45 70.67
N HIS A 492 12.51 8.25 71.65
CA HIS A 492 12.88 7.79 73.00
C HIS A 492 11.70 7.23 73.82
N CYS A 493 10.45 7.41 73.36
CA CYS A 493 9.26 6.84 73.99
C CYS A 493 8.91 5.43 73.49
N GLU A 494 9.68 4.86 72.55
CA GLU A 494 9.42 3.54 71.97
C GLU A 494 9.79 2.38 72.90
N GLU A 495 10.63 2.60 73.91
CA GLU A 495 11.09 1.57 74.85
C GLU A 495 9.95 0.98 75.72
N GLU A 496 8.79 1.64 75.80
CA GLU A 496 7.61 1.18 76.53
C GLU A 496 6.61 0.37 75.66
N LEU A 497 6.89 0.24 74.35
CA LEU A 497 6.00 -0.42 73.38
C LEU A 497 6.66 -1.65 72.76
N THR A 498 5.97 -2.79 72.87
CA THR A 498 6.34 -4.01 72.17
C THR A 498 5.39 -4.26 71.02
N PHE A 499 5.96 -4.51 69.84
CA PHE A 499 5.19 -4.81 68.66
C PHE A 499 5.31 -6.29 68.32
N LEU A 500 4.17 -6.95 68.20
CA LEU A 500 4.09 -8.37 67.88
C LEU A 500 3.80 -8.57 66.40
N LYS A 501 4.33 -9.66 65.85
CA LYS A 501 4.08 -10.12 64.47
C LYS A 501 3.41 -11.49 64.58
N ASN A 502 2.18 -11.61 64.04
CA ASN A 502 1.33 -12.82 64.08
C ASN A 502 0.80 -13.21 65.50
N PRO A 503 -0.29 -12.58 65.99
CA PRO A 503 -1.05 -11.51 65.35
C PRO A 503 -0.27 -10.21 65.37
N THR A 504 -0.48 -9.37 64.36
CA THR A 504 0.12 -8.03 64.36
C THR A 504 -0.61 -7.17 65.38
N CYS A 505 0.06 -6.78 66.47
CA CYS A 505 -0.51 -5.88 67.48
C CYS A 505 0.57 -5.09 68.23
N CYS A 506 0.17 -4.08 68.98
CA CYS A 506 1.06 -3.27 69.81
C CYS A 506 0.65 -3.43 71.28
N LEU A 507 1.61 -3.81 72.11
CA LEU A 507 1.51 -3.99 73.55
C LEU A 507 2.21 -2.80 74.23
N LEU A 508 1.53 -2.21 75.22
CA LEU A 508 2.16 -1.31 76.17
C LEU A 508 2.72 -2.14 77.33
N GLU A 509 4.03 -2.10 77.59
CA GLU A 509 4.68 -2.90 78.65
C GLU A 509 4.73 -2.18 80.03
N GLY A 510 3.97 -1.10 80.18
CA GLY A 510 4.02 -0.24 81.36
C GLY A 510 2.70 0.46 81.70
N LYS A 511 2.79 1.73 82.12
CA LYS A 511 1.62 2.54 82.48
C LYS A 511 1.64 3.87 81.75
N ALA A 512 0.64 4.12 80.92
CA ALA A 512 0.45 5.42 80.29
C ALA A 512 -0.61 6.23 81.05
N LYS A 513 -0.26 7.43 81.52
CA LYS A 513 -1.26 8.37 82.07
C LYS A 513 -2.23 8.80 80.97
N THR A 514 -3.45 9.15 81.36
CA THR A 514 -4.49 9.66 80.42
C THR A 514 -3.93 10.76 79.52
N GLY A 515 -4.05 10.57 78.19
CA GLY A 515 -3.62 11.53 77.19
C GLY A 515 -2.11 11.73 77.05
N LYS A 516 -1.27 10.82 77.55
CA LYS A 516 0.19 10.89 77.42
C LYS A 516 0.76 9.98 76.33
N LEU A 517 0.09 8.89 75.97
CA LEU A 517 0.46 8.06 74.84
C LEU A 517 -0.16 8.64 73.57
N THR A 518 0.70 9.03 72.62
CA THR A 518 0.30 9.56 71.32
C THR A 518 1.01 8.81 70.20
N ILE A 519 0.25 8.36 69.19
CA ILE A 519 0.78 7.65 68.02
C ILE A 519 0.56 8.53 66.79
N PHE A 520 1.64 8.79 66.08
CA PHE A 520 1.68 9.66 64.90
C PHE A 520 1.84 8.83 63.62
N PRO A 521 1.14 9.17 62.51
CA PRO A 521 1.28 8.44 61.25
C PRO A 521 2.66 8.70 60.61
N PHE A 522 3.39 7.63 60.31
CA PHE A 522 4.73 7.69 59.71
C PHE A 522 4.87 6.67 58.58
N THR A 523 5.71 6.98 57.60
CA THR A 523 6.03 6.09 56.47
C THR A 523 7.53 6.12 56.18
N ASP A 524 8.05 5.09 55.52
CA ASP A 524 9.48 4.90 55.26
C ASP A 524 9.98 5.62 53.99
N GLN A 525 9.08 6.09 53.12
CA GLN A 525 9.43 6.70 51.83
C GLN A 525 8.48 7.84 51.46
N ILE A 526 9.02 8.94 50.92
CA ILE A 526 8.22 10.06 50.39
C ILE A 526 7.26 9.63 49.26
N SER A 527 7.62 8.61 48.49
CA SER A 527 6.78 8.00 47.44
C SER A 527 5.42 7.50 47.96
N LYS A 528 5.32 7.24 49.27
CA LYS A 528 4.13 6.73 49.95
C LYS A 528 3.25 7.80 50.59
N VAL A 529 3.70 9.05 50.54
CA VAL A 529 2.86 10.21 50.76
C VAL A 529 2.22 10.54 49.41
N GLY A 530 1.04 9.98 49.14
CA GLY A 530 0.37 10.09 47.84
C GLY A 530 -0.66 11.21 47.78
N LEU A 531 -1.07 11.59 46.56
CA LEU A 531 -2.17 12.54 46.32
C LEU A 531 -3.54 11.84 46.20
N LYS A 532 -3.54 10.51 46.18
CA LYS A 532 -4.75 9.68 46.04
C LYS A 532 -4.83 8.67 47.19
N PRO A 533 -6.05 8.33 47.64
CA PRO A 533 -6.23 7.34 48.69
C PRO A 533 -5.74 5.96 48.22
N ALA A 534 -5.06 5.26 49.12
CA ALA A 534 -4.63 3.89 48.94
C ALA A 534 -5.21 3.01 50.05
N ALA A 535 -5.20 1.68 49.86
CA ALA A 535 -5.68 0.76 50.89
C ALA A 535 -4.88 0.94 52.19
N GLY A 536 -5.59 1.27 53.27
CA GLY A 536 -4.96 1.58 54.55
C GLY A 536 -4.33 2.98 54.61
N SER A 537 -4.36 3.84 53.60
CA SER A 537 -3.72 5.17 53.78
C SER A 537 -4.45 6.04 54.81
N VAL A 538 -3.70 6.87 55.53
CA VAL A 538 -4.26 7.91 56.42
C VAL A 538 -4.29 9.24 55.67
N GLU A 539 -5.47 9.88 55.58
CA GLU A 539 -5.60 11.22 55.01
C GLU A 539 -5.08 12.29 55.99
N VAL A 540 -4.23 13.17 55.49
CA VAL A 540 -3.83 14.43 56.11
C VAL A 540 -4.12 15.55 55.13
N TRP A 541 -4.37 16.76 55.63
CA TRP A 541 -4.62 17.88 54.73
C TRP A 541 -3.96 19.16 55.20
N HIS A 542 -3.50 19.95 54.24
CA HIS A 542 -2.85 21.21 54.47
C HIS A 542 -3.88 22.33 54.44
N SER A 543 -3.96 23.09 55.53
CA SER A 543 -5.04 24.07 55.74
C SER A 543 -4.97 25.26 54.77
N ALA A 544 -3.77 25.66 54.36
CA ALA A 544 -3.58 26.82 53.49
C ALA A 544 -3.78 26.51 52.00
N SER A 545 -3.35 25.33 51.53
CA SER A 545 -3.51 24.93 50.13
C SER A 545 -4.79 24.15 49.87
N GLY A 546 -5.45 23.63 50.91
CA GLY A 546 -6.62 22.74 50.77
C GLY A 546 -6.29 21.35 50.23
N THR A 547 -5.00 21.05 50.00
CA THR A 547 -4.52 19.78 49.44
C THR A 547 -4.60 18.66 50.49
N SER A 548 -5.16 17.52 50.10
CA SER A 548 -5.09 16.28 50.87
C SER A 548 -3.92 15.41 50.41
N LEU A 549 -3.17 14.88 51.35
CA LEU A 549 -2.18 13.82 51.14
C LEU A 549 -2.62 12.55 51.86
N TYR A 550 -2.18 11.40 51.35
CA TYR A 550 -2.56 10.08 51.83
C TYR A 550 -1.31 9.28 52.18
N ILE A 551 -1.11 9.01 53.46
CA ILE A 551 0.08 8.37 53.99
C ILE A 551 -0.11 6.87 54.00
N SER A 552 0.61 6.17 53.12
CA SER A 552 0.57 4.71 53.04
C SER A 552 1.55 4.06 54.04
N PRO A 553 1.27 2.84 54.50
CA PRO A 553 2.15 2.11 55.42
C PRO A 553 3.57 1.89 54.90
N PRO A 554 4.56 1.76 55.80
CA PRO A 554 5.90 1.28 55.44
C PRO A 554 5.84 -0.14 54.84
N ALA A 555 6.78 -0.49 53.95
CA ALA A 555 6.74 -1.70 53.12
C ALA A 555 7.89 -2.66 53.42
N ALA A 556 8.91 -2.20 54.14
CA ALA A 556 10.06 -3.04 54.42
C ALA A 556 9.64 -4.32 55.17
N ALA A 557 10.08 -5.46 54.64
CA ALA A 557 9.88 -6.76 55.25
C ALA A 557 10.53 -6.78 56.64
N GLY A 558 9.70 -6.78 57.69
CA GLY A 558 10.17 -6.67 59.07
C GLY A 558 9.80 -5.37 59.79
N SER A 559 9.30 -4.35 59.09
CA SER A 559 8.79 -3.14 59.73
C SER A 559 7.48 -3.44 60.49
N LEU A 560 7.49 -3.09 61.77
CA LEU A 560 6.32 -3.17 62.64
C LEU A 560 5.35 -2.07 62.18
N LEU A 561 4.25 -2.48 61.59
CA LEU A 561 3.26 -1.61 60.96
C LEU A 561 2.47 -0.83 62.03
N SER A 562 3.08 0.19 62.61
CA SER A 562 2.53 0.96 63.75
C SER A 562 1.20 1.67 63.45
N ALA A 563 0.81 1.81 62.17
CA ALA A 563 -0.43 2.51 61.81
C ALA A 563 -1.68 1.61 61.60
N PHE A 564 -1.60 0.26 61.66
CA PHE A 564 -2.64 -0.56 61.00
C PHE A 564 -3.26 -1.79 61.68
N TRP A 565 -3.21 -2.03 63.00
CA TRP A 565 -3.65 -3.36 63.47
C TRP A 565 -4.76 -3.46 64.52
N GLN A 566 -5.71 -4.31 64.10
CA GLN A 566 -6.86 -4.99 64.69
C GLN A 566 -7.85 -4.20 65.55
N ILE A 567 -9.09 -4.17 65.06
CA ILE A 567 -10.31 -4.08 65.87
C ILE A 567 -10.64 -5.53 66.23
N PRO A 568 -10.45 -6.01 67.46
CA PRO A 568 -11.01 -7.30 67.84
C PRO A 568 -12.53 -7.19 67.81
N VAL A 569 -13.19 -8.22 67.30
CA VAL A 569 -14.64 -8.34 67.43
C VAL A 569 -14.94 -8.52 68.92
N GLY A 570 -15.52 -7.49 69.57
CA GLY A 570 -15.95 -7.55 70.97
C GLY A 570 -15.12 -6.79 72.02
N SER A 571 -14.04 -6.08 71.64
CA SER A 571 -13.24 -5.26 72.58
C SER A 571 -13.50 -3.76 72.43
N GLU A 572 -13.58 -3.02 73.53
CA GLU A 572 -13.69 -1.56 73.51
C GLU A 572 -12.34 -0.89 73.13
N PRO A 573 -12.33 0.13 72.26
CA PRO A 573 -11.12 0.85 71.89
C PRO A 573 -10.57 1.64 73.09
N ASN A 574 -9.27 1.53 73.33
CA ASN A 574 -8.57 2.25 74.42
C ASN A 574 -7.73 3.45 73.91
N LEU A 575 -7.73 3.66 72.60
CA LEU A 575 -7.26 4.86 71.92
C LEU A 575 -8.43 5.58 71.25
N ALA A 576 -8.31 6.90 71.05
CA ALA A 576 -9.20 7.70 70.23
C ALA A 576 -8.41 8.49 69.18
N THR A 577 -9.04 8.74 68.03
CA THR A 577 -8.49 9.63 67.02
C THR A 577 -8.67 11.08 67.44
N VAL A 578 -7.57 11.83 67.47
CA VAL A 578 -7.53 13.26 67.78
C VAL A 578 -6.86 13.98 66.62
N LEU A 579 -7.32 15.19 66.29
CA LEU A 579 -6.69 15.99 65.24
C LEU A 579 -5.58 16.85 65.83
N LEU A 580 -4.35 16.64 65.35
CA LEU A 580 -3.20 17.49 65.64
C LEU A 580 -3.08 18.57 64.55
N ASN A 581 -2.91 19.81 64.96
CA ASN A 581 -2.63 20.94 64.07
C ASN A 581 -1.16 21.32 64.22
N GLU A 582 -0.36 21.14 63.18
CA GLU A 582 1.09 21.40 63.24
C GLU A 582 1.58 21.92 61.89
N LYS A 583 2.32 23.03 61.88
CA LYS A 583 2.88 23.66 60.66
C LYS A 583 1.87 23.75 59.48
N GLY A 584 0.60 24.05 59.76
CA GLY A 584 -0.47 24.14 58.75
C GLY A 584 -1.15 22.82 58.38
N TRP A 585 -0.62 21.68 58.81
CA TRP A 585 -1.17 20.34 58.60
C TRP A 585 -2.18 19.96 59.67
N LYS A 586 -3.28 19.36 59.23
CA LYS A 586 -4.29 18.71 60.05
C LYS A 586 -4.07 17.20 59.97
N ILE A 587 -3.61 16.61 61.08
CA ILE A 587 -3.08 15.24 61.14
C ILE A 587 -3.89 14.42 62.14
N PRO A 588 -4.55 13.33 61.73
CA PRO A 588 -5.22 12.44 62.66
C PRO A 588 -4.18 11.57 63.37
N ILE A 589 -4.07 11.75 64.68
CA ILE A 589 -3.21 10.99 65.59
C ILE A 589 -4.06 10.11 66.51
N LEU A 590 -3.49 9.05 67.08
CA LEU A 590 -4.16 8.25 68.10
C LEU A 590 -3.68 8.64 69.49
N LYS A 591 -4.60 8.72 70.45
CA LYS A 591 -4.30 9.13 71.82
C LYS A 591 -5.09 8.32 72.82
N ASN A 592 -4.48 7.96 73.96
CA ASN A 592 -5.20 7.24 75.01
C ASN A 592 -6.19 8.14 75.74
N THR A 593 -7.45 7.69 75.87
CA THR A 593 -8.55 8.45 76.51
C THR A 593 -8.66 8.22 78.01
N ALA A 594 -8.03 7.16 78.52
CA ALA A 594 -7.93 6.83 79.93
C ALA A 594 -6.50 6.40 80.28
N SER A 595 -6.20 6.32 81.57
CA SER A 595 -4.91 5.80 82.03
C SER A 595 -4.84 4.30 81.73
N LEU A 596 -3.80 3.89 81.01
CA LEU A 596 -3.58 2.50 80.61
C LEU A 596 -2.55 1.85 81.52
N LYS A 597 -2.75 0.57 81.80
CA LYS A 597 -1.72 -0.33 82.33
C LYS A 597 -1.27 -1.25 81.19
N GLU A 598 -0.48 -2.26 81.51
CA GLU A 598 -0.06 -3.27 80.54
C GLU A 598 -1.27 -3.84 79.79
N CYS A 599 -1.36 -3.57 78.49
CA CYS A 599 -2.52 -3.93 77.67
C CYS A 599 -2.20 -3.85 76.17
N ILE A 600 -3.01 -4.53 75.37
CA ILE A 600 -2.99 -4.41 73.91
C ILE A 600 -3.69 -3.10 73.53
N LEU A 601 -3.09 -2.34 72.63
CA LEU A 601 -3.64 -1.08 72.13
C LEU A 601 -4.66 -1.33 71.01
N TYR A 602 -5.86 -0.76 71.16
CA TYR A 602 -6.98 -0.87 70.23
C TYR A 602 -7.43 0.51 69.76
N ARG A 603 -7.53 0.68 68.44
CA ARG A 603 -8.04 1.91 67.82
C ARG A 603 -9.55 1.83 67.54
N PRO A 604 -10.24 2.96 67.43
CA PRO A 604 -11.64 2.96 67.00
C PRO A 604 -11.76 2.59 65.52
N LYS A 605 -12.92 2.08 65.10
CA LYS A 605 -13.23 1.84 63.69
C LYS A 605 -13.05 3.16 62.91
N PRO A 606 -12.36 3.17 61.75
CA PRO A 606 -12.19 4.38 60.98
C PRO A 606 -13.57 4.98 60.65
N ALA A 607 -13.79 6.22 61.08
CA ALA A 607 -15.01 6.97 60.76
C ALA A 607 -15.01 7.31 59.27
N GLU A 608 -16.17 7.23 58.60
CA GLU A 608 -16.29 7.44 57.14
C GLU A 608 -15.89 8.84 56.67
N SER A 609 -15.88 9.86 57.54
CA SER A 609 -15.06 11.06 57.32
C SER A 609 -14.79 11.83 58.62
N LEU A 610 -13.52 11.97 59.01
CA LEU A 610 -13.10 12.88 60.09
C LEU A 610 -13.13 14.36 59.66
N ARG A 611 -13.20 14.59 58.34
CA ARG A 611 -13.16 15.91 57.70
C ARG A 611 -14.44 16.72 57.94
N ALA A 612 -15.62 16.08 57.96
CA ALA A 612 -16.90 16.74 58.24
C ALA A 612 -16.96 17.27 59.67
N SER A 613 -16.50 16.49 60.66
CA SER A 613 -16.49 16.87 62.08
C SER A 613 -15.53 18.04 62.38
N ALA A 614 -14.43 18.15 61.63
CA ALA A 614 -13.44 19.22 61.79
C ALA A 614 -13.92 20.56 61.19
N GLN A 615 -14.72 20.54 60.11
CA GLN A 615 -15.34 21.75 59.55
C GLN A 615 -16.40 22.34 60.48
N GLU A 616 -17.15 21.50 61.20
CA GLU A 616 -18.12 21.95 62.21
C GLU A 616 -17.45 22.55 63.46
N LEU A 617 -16.30 22.01 63.89
CA LEU A 617 -15.52 22.53 65.03
C LEU A 617 -14.85 23.89 64.75
N ASP A 618 -14.35 24.13 63.52
CA ASP A 618 -13.78 25.43 63.13
C ASP A 618 -14.85 26.52 63.06
N GLN A 619 -16.08 26.18 62.62
CA GLN A 619 -17.22 27.11 62.61
C GLN A 619 -17.70 27.44 64.04
N GLY A 620 -17.66 26.48 64.97
CA GLY A 620 -18.00 26.71 66.39
C GLY A 620 -17.00 27.60 67.14
N SER A 621 -15.71 27.50 66.82
CA SER A 621 -14.63 28.36 67.38
C SER A 621 -14.77 29.82 66.95
N ALA A 622 -15.16 30.07 65.69
CA ALA A 622 -15.44 31.41 65.18
C ALA A 622 -16.69 32.05 65.82
N ALA A 623 -17.71 31.26 66.16
CA ALA A 623 -18.92 31.73 66.85
C ALA A 623 -18.66 32.09 68.32
N SER A 624 -17.78 31.36 69.01
CA SER A 624 -17.40 31.64 70.41
C SER A 624 -16.58 32.93 70.58
N ARG A 625 -15.73 33.28 69.59
CA ARG A 625 -14.99 34.56 69.60
C ARG A 625 -15.89 35.78 69.44
N LYS A 626 -17.09 35.66 68.85
CA LYS A 626 -18.07 36.76 68.77
C LYS A 626 -18.88 36.99 70.06
N ARG A 627 -18.87 36.07 71.04
CA ARG A 627 -19.61 36.22 72.31
C ARG A 627 -18.79 36.77 73.48
N LYS A 628 -17.46 36.95 73.32
CA LYS A 628 -16.58 37.56 74.33
C LYS A 628 -16.21 39.02 74.05
N ALA A 629 -16.76 39.59 72.97
CA ALA A 629 -16.67 41.01 72.64
C ALA A 629 -18.09 41.57 72.50
N SER A 630 -18.79 41.65 73.64
CA SER A 630 -20.01 42.45 73.82
C SER A 630 -20.01 42.99 75.24
#